data_AF-A0A7C4NKP4-F1
#
_entry.id   AF-A0A7C4NKP4-F1
#
_cell.length_a   1.000
_cell.length_b   1.000
_cell.length_c   1.000
_cell.angle_alpha   90.00
_cell.angle_beta   90.00
_cell.angle_gamma   90.00
#
_symmetry.space_group_name_H-M   'P 1'
#
loop_
_entity.id
_entity.type
_entity.pdbx_description
1 polymer ?
#
loop_
_entity_poly.entity_id
_entity_poly.type
_entity_poly.pdbx_seq_one_letter_code
_entity_poly.pdbx_strand_id
1 'polypeptide(L)' 'MSTKLKKEFLKLLKEDEEFKYTVIGYLGLAELLKNIEKLWENQNRLWEEVKALREEVSKLWENQNRLWEEVKALREEVSK' A
#
# COMPACT_ATOMS: atom_id res chain seq x y z
N MET A 1 34.86 27.46 11.27
CA MET A 1 33.94 26.99 12.32
C MET A 1 32.99 25.88 11.86
N SER A 2 32.31 26.02 10.72
CA SER A 2 31.26 25.07 10.26
C SER A 2 31.68 23.60 10.13
N THR A 3 32.88 23.30 9.63
CA THR A 3 33.32 21.93 9.36
C THR A 3 33.71 21.13 10.60
N LYS A 4 34.26 21.78 11.63
CA LYS A 4 34.63 21.12 12.89
C LYS A 4 33.39 20.68 13.65
N LEU A 5 32.41 21.58 13.81
CA LEU A 5 31.15 21.30 14.49
C LEU A 5 30.36 20.17 13.80
N LYS A 6 30.26 20.19 12.46
CA LYS A 6 29.59 19.12 11.70
C LYS A 6 30.25 17.76 11.92
N LYS A 7 31.59 17.69 11.93
CA LYS A 7 32.32 16.43 12.19
C LYS A 7 32.07 15.91 13.59
N GLU A 8 32.06 16.80 14.58
CA GLU A 8 31.82 16.46 15.98
C GLU A 8 30.39 15.97 16.20
N PHE A 9 29.40 16.65 15.61
CA PHE A 9 28.00 16.21 15.62
C PHE A 9 27.82 14.83 14.98
N LEU A 10 28.43 14.57 13.83
CA LEU A 10 28.40 13.27 13.17
C LEU A 10 29.11 12.18 13.96
N LYS A 11 30.18 12.53 14.70
CA LYS A 11 30.89 11.61 15.59
C LYS A 11 29.99 11.20 16.75
N LEU A 12 29.33 12.17 17.41
CA LEU A 12 28.37 11.90 18.48
C LEU A 12 27.21 11.02 18.00
N LEU A 13 26.61 11.32 16.84
CA LEU A 13 25.56 10.46 16.28
C LEU A 13 25.98 8.99 16.06
N LYS A 14 27.27 8.73 15.85
CA LYS A 14 27.81 7.39 15.59
C LYS A 14 28.27 6.67 16.84
N GLU A 15 28.89 7.39 17.78
CA GLU A 15 29.56 6.82 18.94
C GLU A 15 28.73 6.92 20.22
N ASP A 16 27.84 7.92 20.33
CA ASP A 16 27.00 8.17 21.50
C ASP A 16 25.55 7.73 21.23
N GLU A 17 25.15 6.65 21.89
CA GLU A 17 23.85 6.03 21.70
C GLU A 17 22.69 6.86 22.30
N GLU A 18 22.90 7.48 23.47
CA GLU A 18 21.89 8.31 24.12
C GLU A 18 21.64 9.59 23.32
N PHE A 19 22.71 10.22 22.82
CA PHE A 19 22.61 11.38 21.92
C PHE A 19 21.86 11.02 20.63
N LYS A 20 22.21 9.90 20.00
CA LYS A 20 21.54 9.41 18.79
C LYS A 20 20.03 9.23 19.00
N TYR A 21 19.60 8.55 20.07
CA TYR A 21 18.18 8.37 20.34
C TYR A 21 17.46 9.67 20.71
N THR A 22 18.13 10.57 21.43
CA THR A 22 17.58 11.90 21.75
C THR A 22 17.32 12.71 20.48
N VAL A 23 18.27 12.70 19.53
CA VAL A 23 18.10 13.37 18.23
C VAL A 23 16.98 12.72 17.41
N ILE A 24 16.90 11.38 17.39
CA ILE A 24 15.80 10.64 16.74
C ILE A 24 14.43 11.06 17.32
N GLY A 25 14.34 11.18 18.65
CA GLY A 25 13.14 11.63 19.35
C GLY A 25 12.80 13.09 19.04
N TYR A 26 13.78 13.99 19.15
CA TYR A 26 13.59 15.43 18.91
C TYR A 26 13.17 15.74 17.47
N LEU A 27 13.75 15.03 16.49
CA LEU A 27 13.40 15.16 15.08
C LEU A 27 12.10 14.41 14.70
N GLY A 28 11.48 13.70 15.65
CA GLY A 28 10.26 12.94 15.40
C GLY A 28 10.43 11.75 14.44
N LEU A 29 11.67 11.28 14.24
CA LEU A 29 11.97 10.21 13.27
C LEU A 29 11.29 8.88 13.65
N ALA A 30 11.19 8.58 14.95
CA ALA A 30 10.50 7.39 15.44
C ALA A 30 8.98 7.40 15.08
N GLU A 31 8.33 8.55 15.24
CA GLU A 31 6.91 8.70 14.92
C GLU A 31 6.68 8.68 13.40
N LEU A 32 7.59 9.26 12.62
CA LEU A 32 7.56 9.17 11.15
C LEU A 32 7.67 7.72 10.66
N LEU A 33 8.61 6.94 11.21
CA LEU A 33 8.77 5.52 10.86
C LEU A 33 7.49 4.73 11.16
N LYS A 34 6.92 4.90 12.35
CA LYS A 34 5.67 4.25 12.74
C LYS A 34 4.51 4.60 11.82
N ASN A 35 4.41 5.86 11.40
CA ASN A 35 3.37 6.29 10.47
C ASN A 35 3.59 5.73 9.06
N ILE A 36 4.84 5.61 8.61
CA ILE A 36 5.19 4.94 7.34
C ILE A 36 4.80 3.45 7.40
N GLU A 37 5.08 2.75 8.49
CA GLU A 37 4.67 1.34 8.67
C GLU A 37 3.16 1.18 8.56
N LYS A 38 2.38 2.02 9.26
CA LYS A 38 0.91 2.02 9.15
C LYS A 38 0.41 2.31 7.74
N LEU A 39 1.07 3.23 7.02
CA LEU A 39 0.72 3.51 5.63
C LEU A 39 0.96 2.29 4.74
N TRP A 40 2.07 1.57 4.93
CA TRP A 40 2.34 0.31 4.22
C TRP A 40 1.31 -0.77 4.53
N GLU A 41 0.94 -0.95 5.79
CA GLU A 41 -0.10 -1.90 6.19
C GLU A 41 -1.45 -1.57 5.53
N ASN A 42 -1.87 -0.30 5.58
CA ASN A 42 -3.10 0.14 4.93
C ASN A 42 -3.04 -0.03 3.41
N GLN A 43 -1.90 0.27 2.79
CA GLN A 43 -1.70 0.08 1.35
C GLN A 43 -1.82 -1.39 0.96
N ASN A 44 -1.26 -2.31 1.76
CA ASN A 44 -1.37 -3.75 1.52
C ASN A 44 -2.82 -4.24 1.62
N ARG A 45 -3.57 -3.77 2.62
CA ARG A 45 -5.01 -4.08 2.75
C ARG A 45 -5.82 -3.58 1.54
N LEU A 46 -5.55 -2.36 1.07
CA LEU A 46 -6.18 -1.84 -0.14
C LEU A 46 -5.85 -2.70 -1.38
N TRP A 47 -4.64 -3.23 -1.49
CA TRP A 47 -4.28 -4.14 -2.58
C TRP A 47 -5.07 -5.44 -2.54
N GLU A 48 -5.28 -6.01 -1.35
CA GLU A 48 -6.10 -7.20 -1.16
C GLU A 48 -7.57 -6.95 -1.54
N GLU A 49 -8.14 -5.82 -1.11
CA GLU A 49 -9.51 -5.42 -1.47
C GLU A 49 -9.65 -5.21 -2.98
N VAL A 50 -8.70 -4.53 -3.63
CA VAL A 50 -8.70 -4.34 -5.09
C VAL A 50 -8.60 -5.68 -5.81
N LYS A 51 -7.83 -6.64 -5.30
CA LYS A 51 -7.73 -7.98 -5.88
C LYS A 51 -9.06 -8.72 -5.78
N ALA A 52 -9.70 -8.71 -4.61
CA ALA A 52 -11.01 -9.33 -4.41
C ALA A 52 -12.08 -8.72 -5.34
N LEU A 53 -12.11 -7.38 -5.46
CA LEU A 53 -13.02 -6.70 -6.39
C LEU A 53 -12.78 -7.10 -7.85
N ARG A 54 -11.52 -7.26 -8.27
CA ARG A 54 -11.20 -7.74 -9.64
C ARG A 54 -11.70 -9.16 -9.89
N GLU A 55 -11.60 -10.03 -8.90
CA GLU A 55 -12.14 -11.40 -8.98
C GLU A 55 -13.66 -11.39 -9.07
N GLU A 56 -14.35 -10.57 -8.27
CA GLU A 56 -15.81 -10.41 -8.33
C GLU A 56 -16.28 -9.86 -9.68
N VAL A 57 -15.62 -8.82 -10.19
CA VAL A 57 -15.89 -8.27 -11.52
C VAL A 57 -15.70 -9.31 -12.61
N SER A 58 -14.69 -10.17 -12.50
CA SER A 58 -14.45 -11.24 -13.47
C SER A 58 -15.60 -12.26 -13.49
N LYS A 59 -16.09 -12.67 -12.31
CA LYS A 59 -17.27 -13.55 -12.19
C LYS A 59 -18.54 -12.90 -12.74
N LEU A 60 -18.71 -11.59 -12.55
CA LEU A 60 -19.84 -10.86 -13.12
C LEU A 60 -19.80 -10.88 -14.65
N TRP A 61 -18.62 -10.70 -15.25
CA TRP A 61 -18.45 -10.81 -16.70
C TRP A 61 -18.77 -12.21 -17.24
N GLU A 62 -18.31 -13.27 -16.55
CA GLU A 62 -18.65 -14.65 -16.92
C GLU A 62 -20.16 -14.91 -16.89
N ASN A 63 -20.83 -14.47 -15.83
CA ASN A 63 -22.29 -14.61 -15.72
C ASN A 63 -23.02 -13.79 -16.79
N GLN A 64 -22.55 -12.57 -17.08
CA GLN A 64 -23.12 -11.74 -18.12
C GLN A 64 -23.00 -12.41 -19.50
N ASN A 65 -21.85 -13.02 -19.80
CA ASN A 65 -21.65 -13.75 -21.05
C ASN A 65 -22.59 -14.94 -21.19
N ARG A 66 -22.80 -15.71 -20.12
CA ARG A 66 -23.77 -16.82 -20.09
C ARG A 66 -25.20 -16.32 -20.36
N LEU A 67 -25.60 -15.21 -19.75
CA LEU A 67 -26.91 -14.60 -20.02
C LEU A 67 -27.05 -14.17 -21.49
N TRP A 68 -26.00 -13.65 -22.11
CA TRP A 68 -26.02 -13.32 -23.54
C TRP A 68 -26.21 -14.56 -24.41
N GLU A 69 -25.56 -15.68 -24.08
CA GLU A 69 -25.73 -16.95 -24.78
C GLU A 69 -27.17 -17.48 -24.65
N GLU A 70 -27.75 -17.45 -23.45
CA GLU A 70 -29.14 -17.85 -23.20
C GLU A 70 -30.13 -16.98 -23.97
N VAL A 71 -29.95 -15.65 -23.96
CA VAL A 71 -30.78 -14.71 -24.72
C VAL A 71 -30.67 -14.97 -26.22
N LYS A 72 -29.47 -15.30 -26.72
CA LYS A 72 -29.26 -15.65 -28.13
C LYS A 72 -30.02 -16.93 -28.50
N ALA A 73 -29.91 -17.98 -27.69
CA ALA A 73 -30.61 -19.24 -27.90
C ALA A 73 -32.14 -19.04 -27.93
N LEU A 74 -32.70 -18.28 -26.99
CA LEU A 74 -34.12 -17.96 -26.96
C LEU A 74 -34.58 -17.18 -28.21
N ARG A 75 -33.77 -16.24 -28.69
CA ARG A 75 -34.06 -15.51 -29.95
C ARG A 75 -34.09 -16.43 -31.16
N GLU A 76 -33.17 -17.39 -31.22
CA GLU A 76 -33.13 -18.39 -32.28
C GLU A 76 -34.33 -19.34 -32.23
N GLU A 77 -34.78 -19.74 -31.03
CA GLU A 77 -35.99 -20.56 -30.85
C GLU A 77 -37.27 -19.81 -31.26
N VAL A 78 -37.43 -18.54 -30.88
CA VAL A 78 -38.60 -17.72 -31.22
C VAL A 78 -38.65 -17.37 -32.72
N SER A 79 -37.49 -17.36 -33.39
CA SER A 79 -37.41 -17.04 -34.83
C SER A 79 -37.58 -18.26 -35.75
N LYS A 80 -37.69 -19.47 -35.18
CA LYS A 80 -38.03 -20.71 -35.90
C LYS A 80 -39.54 -20.90 -35.95
#